data_AF-A0A535X4E2-F1
#
_entry.id   AF-A0A535X4E2-F1
#
_cell.length_a   1.000
_cell.length_b   1.000
_cell.length_c   1.000
_cell.angle_alpha   90.00
_cell.angle_beta   90.00
_cell.angle_gamma   90.00
#
_symmetry.space_group_name_H-M   'P 1'
#
loop_
_entity.id
_entity.type
_entity.pdbx_description
1 polymer ?
#
loop_
_entity_poly.entity_id
_entity_poly.type
_entity_poly.pdbx_seq_one_letter_code
_entity_poly.pdbx_strand_id
1 'polypeptide(L)'
;MSAELLGVVLLLAACSAPATTAPSASPAVAVAVAEATQGAIQQTLSYSGELRAPAQVSIVAKAGSTIQQIPVGVGSHVTAGDVLAVLDPANAQAQVIQSQAAVSQARAKLASIQAGARADDIAAAEATLNQQQAKLASLQNQGRPEDVRAAQAALAAQQAKLDQMLRGGRPESVQQAQDALDSANAKLATTQKGATEDVRQADQSAVDSDKAALASAEAAYAALGGTNAANLQNAQTQLDTAQASVNTAQAQISSA
;
A
#
# COMPACT_ATOMS: atom_id res chain seq x y z
N MET A 1 80.23 39.97 -34.30
CA MET A 1 80.08 41.29 -33.66
C MET A 1 80.15 41.08 -32.15
N SER A 2 80.91 41.79 -31.32
CA SER A 2 82.06 42.71 -31.50
C SER A 2 82.79 42.69 -30.14
N ALA A 3 84.10 42.48 -30.00
CA ALA A 3 85.18 43.40 -30.39
C ALA A 3 85.04 44.75 -29.65
N GLU A 4 85.68 44.90 -28.47
CA GLU A 4 86.89 45.75 -28.19
C GLU A 4 86.49 46.82 -27.12
N LEU A 5 87.32 47.50 -26.31
CA LEU A 5 88.74 47.43 -25.91
C LEU A 5 88.97 48.25 -24.59
N LEU A 6 90.18 48.17 -24.01
CA LEU A 6 90.98 49.19 -23.25
C LEU A 6 90.27 50.22 -22.30
N GLY A 7 90.82 50.64 -21.16
CA GLY A 7 92.11 50.48 -20.45
C GLY A 7 92.07 51.39 -19.19
N VAL A 8 93.07 51.69 -18.36
CA VAL A 8 94.49 51.32 -18.15
C VAL A 8 95.03 52.33 -17.09
N VAL A 9 95.82 51.89 -16.09
CA VAL A 9 96.76 52.72 -15.25
C VAL A 9 96.15 53.73 -14.22
N LEU A 10 96.75 54.09 -13.05
CA LEU A 10 97.77 53.54 -12.12
C LEU A 10 97.89 54.51 -10.88
N LEU A 11 98.66 54.13 -9.85
CA LEU A 11 99.18 54.88 -8.66
C LEU A 11 98.25 54.84 -7.42
N LEU A 12 98.56 54.27 -6.24
CA LEU A 12 99.75 54.06 -5.35
C LEU A 12 99.85 55.03 -4.14
N ALA A 13 100.33 54.45 -3.01
CA ALA A 13 100.71 55.02 -1.69
C ALA A 13 99.54 55.27 -0.70
N ALA A 14 99.37 54.48 0.39
CA ALA A 14 100.16 54.35 1.64
C ALA A 14 99.70 55.37 2.73
N CYS A 15 99.56 55.08 4.04
CA CYS A 15 100.02 53.96 4.91
C CYS A 15 98.89 53.60 5.92
N SER A 16 98.99 52.84 7.03
CA SER A 16 100.07 52.15 7.79
C SER A 16 99.44 51.05 8.71
N ALA A 17 100.27 50.25 9.44
CA ALA A 17 99.84 49.19 10.38
C ALA A 17 100.00 49.59 11.88
N PRO A 18 99.60 48.76 12.89
CA PRO A 18 100.40 47.59 13.30
C PRO A 18 99.58 46.32 13.70
N ALA A 19 100.29 45.27 14.15
CA ALA A 19 99.83 43.86 14.23
C ALA A 19 99.38 43.35 15.62
N THR A 20 98.71 42.19 15.66
CA THR A 20 98.76 41.15 16.73
C THR A 20 98.31 39.79 16.13
N THR A 21 98.79 38.66 16.68
CA THR A 21 98.75 37.31 16.09
C THR A 21 97.81 36.30 16.77
N ALA A 22 97.50 35.23 16.01
CA ALA A 22 97.09 33.86 16.42
C ALA A 22 95.60 33.58 16.77
N PRO A 23 95.12 32.30 16.68
CA PRO A 23 95.64 31.14 15.94
C PRO A 23 94.64 30.53 14.93
N SER A 24 95.13 29.62 14.07
CA SER A 24 94.36 28.98 12.99
C SER A 24 93.31 27.96 13.47
N ALA A 25 92.08 28.08 12.96
CA ALA A 25 91.06 27.03 13.04
C ALA A 25 90.85 26.39 11.65
N SER A 26 90.60 25.07 11.61
CA SER A 26 90.41 24.31 10.37
C SER A 26 89.30 24.86 9.47
N PRO A 27 89.40 24.71 8.13
CA PRO A 27 88.34 25.15 7.22
C PRO A 27 87.06 24.36 7.49
N ALA A 28 86.07 25.02 8.09
CA ALA A 28 84.73 24.49 8.24
C ALA A 28 84.12 24.29 6.85
N VAL A 29 83.63 23.08 6.56
CA VAL A 29 82.98 22.75 5.29
C VAL A 29 81.73 23.62 5.14
N ALA A 30 81.69 24.45 4.09
CA ALA A 30 80.57 25.34 3.84
C ALA A 30 79.32 24.52 3.48
N VAL A 31 78.38 24.44 4.42
CA VAL A 31 77.07 23.81 4.22
C VAL A 31 76.04 24.89 3.88
N ALA A 32 75.30 24.68 2.78
CA ALA A 32 74.22 25.58 2.40
C ALA A 32 73.07 25.48 3.41
N VAL A 33 72.69 26.61 4.00
CA VAL A 33 71.56 26.74 4.93
C VAL A 33 70.45 27.58 4.31
N ALA A 34 69.20 27.21 4.60
CA ALA A 34 68.02 27.97 4.23
C ALA A 34 67.25 28.35 5.52
N GLU A 35 66.71 29.56 5.59
CA GLU A 35 65.93 30.00 6.74
C GLU A 35 64.57 29.26 6.79
N ALA A 36 64.27 28.66 7.94
CA ALA A 36 63.01 27.94 8.14
C ALA A 36 61.87 28.92 8.48
N THR A 37 60.99 29.17 7.52
CA THR A 37 59.80 30.00 7.71
C THR A 37 58.60 29.15 8.14
N GLN A 38 57.89 29.57 9.20
CA GLN A 38 56.62 28.94 9.57
C GLN A 38 55.50 29.44 8.66
N GLY A 39 54.80 28.50 8.01
CA GLY A 39 53.58 28.74 7.26
C GLY A 39 52.52 27.70 7.63
N ALA A 40 51.25 28.04 7.46
CA ALA A 40 50.14 27.12 7.74
C ALA A 40 50.08 26.01 6.69
N ILE A 41 50.48 24.79 7.06
CA ILE A 41 50.39 23.61 6.20
C ILE A 41 48.94 23.13 6.18
N GLN A 42 48.23 23.40 5.09
CA GLN A 42 46.87 22.89 4.88
C GLN A 42 46.94 21.46 4.32
N GLN A 43 46.74 20.47 5.19
CA GLN A 43 46.67 19.07 4.78
C GLN A 43 45.27 18.76 4.19
N THR A 44 45.13 18.91 2.87
CA THR A 44 43.87 18.61 2.17
C THR A 44 43.67 17.10 2.05
N LEU A 45 42.75 16.53 2.84
CA LEU A 45 42.34 15.13 2.67
C LEU A 45 41.31 15.02 1.54
N SER A 46 41.62 14.21 0.53
CA SER A 46 40.73 13.93 -0.60
C SER A 46 39.98 12.60 -0.35
N TYR A 47 38.66 12.66 -0.35
CA TYR A 47 37.80 11.49 -0.26
C TYR A 47 37.01 11.33 -1.57
N SER A 48 37.01 10.12 -2.13
CA SER A 48 36.10 9.73 -3.21
C SER A 48 34.88 9.03 -2.63
N GLY A 49 33.71 9.33 -3.19
CA GLY A 49 32.44 8.72 -2.81
C GLY A 49 31.47 8.76 -3.99
N GLU A 50 30.50 7.85 -3.99
CA GLU A 50 29.48 7.78 -5.03
C GLU A 50 28.23 8.55 -4.59
N LEU A 51 27.72 9.41 -5.47
CA LEU A 51 26.44 10.10 -5.25
C LEU A 51 25.29 9.15 -5.59
N ARG A 52 24.46 8.84 -4.59
CA ARG A 52 23.24 8.04 -4.75
C ARG A 52 22.00 8.89 -4.43
N ALA A 53 20.89 8.60 -5.11
CA ALA A 53 19.62 9.23 -4.80
C ALA A 53 19.19 8.86 -3.36
N PRO A 54 18.65 9.81 -2.57
CA PRO A 54 18.25 9.55 -1.18
C PRO A 54 17.06 8.60 -1.06
N ALA A 55 16.25 8.48 -2.13
CA ALA A 55 15.18 7.51 -2.26
C ALA A 55 15.02 7.10 -3.73
N GLN A 56 14.66 5.84 -3.96
CA GLN A 56 14.29 5.31 -5.27
C GLN A 56 13.06 4.42 -5.09
N VAL A 57 12.01 4.64 -5.88
CA VAL A 57 10.72 3.94 -5.76
C VAL A 57 10.38 3.31 -7.11
N SER A 58 10.06 2.02 -7.10
CA SER A 58 9.51 1.33 -8.27
C SER A 58 7.99 1.42 -8.25
N ILE A 59 7.39 1.83 -9.37
CA ILE A 59 5.96 2.09 -9.48
C ILE A 59 5.34 1.01 -10.35
N VAL A 60 4.46 0.21 -9.76
CA VAL A 60 3.76 -0.88 -10.44
C VAL A 60 2.26 -0.63 -10.44
N ALA A 61 1.59 -0.99 -11.52
CA ALA A 61 0.13 -1.00 -11.57
C ALA A 61 -0.39 -2.12 -10.65
N LYS A 62 -1.24 -1.76 -9.70
CA LYS A 62 -1.79 -2.69 -8.70
C LYS A 62 -2.91 -3.58 -9.28
N ALA A 63 -3.70 -3.02 -10.21
CA ALA A 63 -4.61 -3.78 -11.06
C ALA A 63 -3.96 -4.16 -12.40
N GLY A 64 -4.10 -5.43 -12.80
CA GLY A 64 -3.75 -5.89 -14.15
C GLY A 64 -4.74 -5.37 -15.19
N SER A 65 -4.45 -4.23 -15.79
CA SER A 65 -5.28 -3.61 -16.83
C SER A 65 -4.44 -2.77 -17.80
N THR A 66 -4.98 -2.54 -19.00
CA THR A 66 -4.31 -1.76 -20.05
C THR A 66 -4.16 -0.31 -19.62
N ILE A 67 -3.01 0.29 -19.95
CA ILE A 67 -2.80 1.74 -19.77
C ILE A 67 -3.61 2.48 -20.84
N GLN A 68 -4.52 3.36 -20.42
CA GLN A 68 -5.27 4.26 -21.29
C GLN A 68 -4.45 5.50 -21.66
N GLN A 69 -3.74 6.09 -20.69
CA GLN A 69 -2.93 7.30 -20.91
C GLN A 69 -1.78 7.41 -19.90
N ILE A 70 -0.66 7.98 -20.34
CA ILE A 70 0.44 8.45 -19.47
C ILE A 70 0.52 9.97 -19.65
N PRO A 71 0.00 10.78 -18.71
CA PRO A 71 -0.02 12.25 -18.85
C PRO A 71 1.31 12.92 -18.49
N VAL A 72 2.27 12.20 -17.89
CA VAL A 72 3.59 12.72 -17.50
C VAL A 72 4.67 12.39 -18.51
N GLY A 73 5.55 13.35 -18.81
CA GLY A 73 6.71 13.15 -19.68
C GLY A 73 7.91 12.56 -18.92
N VAL A 74 8.76 11.80 -19.62
CA VAL A 74 10.01 11.28 -19.06
C VAL A 74 10.91 12.45 -18.64
N GLY A 75 11.43 12.42 -17.42
CA GLY A 75 12.24 13.50 -16.84
C GLY A 75 11.45 14.63 -16.16
N SER A 76 10.11 14.55 -16.13
CA SER A 76 9.30 15.51 -15.35
C SER A 76 9.48 15.31 -13.85
N HIS A 77 9.55 16.41 -13.09
CA HIS A 77 9.36 16.36 -11.64
C HIS A 77 7.89 16.09 -11.32
N VAL A 78 7.64 15.13 -10.43
CA VAL A 78 6.30 14.74 -9.95
C VAL A 78 6.30 14.72 -8.42
N THR A 79 5.14 14.97 -7.84
CA THR A 79 4.89 15.04 -6.40
C THR A 79 3.97 13.92 -5.93
N ALA A 80 3.90 13.70 -4.62
CA ALA A 80 3.05 12.66 -4.05
C ALA A 80 1.56 12.97 -4.31
N GLY A 81 0.88 12.08 -5.04
CA GLY A 81 -0.53 12.25 -5.45
C GLY A 81 -0.72 12.55 -6.93
N ASP A 82 0.35 12.86 -7.69
CA ASP A 82 0.25 13.10 -9.13
C ASP A 82 -0.08 11.81 -9.90
N VAL A 83 -0.97 11.94 -10.90
CA VAL A 83 -1.40 10.83 -11.75
C VAL A 83 -0.32 10.53 -12.78
N LEU A 84 0.39 9.42 -12.61
CA LEU A 84 1.48 9.01 -13.53
C LEU A 84 0.97 8.18 -14.72
N ALA A 85 -0.07 7.37 -14.51
CA ALA A 85 -0.74 6.61 -15.56
C ALA A 85 -2.23 6.44 -15.21
N VAL A 86 -3.07 6.53 -16.24
CA VAL A 86 -4.50 6.21 -16.18
C VAL A 86 -4.67 4.81 -16.78
N LEU A 87 -5.22 3.89 -16.01
CA LEU A 87 -5.61 2.55 -16.47
C LEU A 87 -7.02 2.60 -17.09
N ASP A 88 -7.31 1.71 -18.04
CA ASP A 88 -8.64 1.60 -18.64
C ASP A 88 -9.70 1.24 -17.57
N PRO A 89 -10.66 2.13 -17.28
CA PRO A 89 -11.65 1.91 -16.24
C PRO A 89 -12.79 0.96 -16.68
N ALA A 90 -12.85 0.54 -17.95
CA ALA A 90 -13.99 -0.20 -18.49
C ALA A 90 -14.35 -1.45 -17.68
N ASN A 91 -13.37 -2.25 -17.27
CA ASN A 91 -13.59 -3.45 -16.45
C ASN A 91 -14.11 -3.11 -15.04
N ALA A 92 -13.54 -2.08 -14.40
CA ALA A 92 -13.97 -1.63 -13.07
C ALA A 92 -15.39 -1.05 -13.10
N GLN A 93 -15.71 -0.25 -14.12
CA GLN A 93 -17.05 0.30 -14.36
C GLN A 93 -18.07 -0.81 -14.64
N ALA A 94 -17.75 -1.77 -15.50
CA ALA A 94 -18.60 -2.93 -15.76
C ALA A 94 -18.89 -3.73 -14.49
N GLN A 95 -17.89 -3.94 -13.63
CA GLN A 95 -18.05 -4.64 -12.36
C GLN A 95 -18.93 -3.86 -11.36
N VAL A 96 -18.81 -2.52 -11.31
CA VAL A 96 -19.71 -1.66 -10.51
C VAL A 96 -21.14 -1.72 -11.04
N ILE A 97 -21.34 -1.63 -12.36
CA ILE A 97 -22.66 -1.73 -13.01
C ILE A 97 -23.32 -3.09 -12.71
N GLN A 98 -22.56 -4.19 -12.81
CA GLN A 98 -23.03 -5.53 -12.47
C GLN A 98 -23.46 -5.64 -11.00
N SER A 99 -22.64 -5.15 -10.06
CA SER A 99 -22.98 -5.14 -8.63
C SER A 99 -24.19 -4.25 -8.33
N GLN A 100 -24.34 -3.12 -9.02
CA GLN A 100 -25.50 -2.24 -8.88
C GLN A 100 -26.79 -2.88 -9.41
N ALA A 101 -26.71 -3.64 -10.52
CA ALA A 101 -27.82 -4.41 -11.06
C ALA A 101 -28.26 -5.53 -10.08
N ALA A 102 -27.30 -6.22 -9.44
CA ALA A 102 -27.61 -7.22 -8.41
C ALA A 102 -28.36 -6.62 -7.21
N VAL A 103 -27.95 -5.44 -6.73
CA VAL A 103 -28.68 -4.70 -5.68
C VAL A 103 -30.09 -4.32 -6.14
N SER A 104 -30.26 -3.85 -7.39
CA SER A 104 -31.57 -3.53 -7.95
C SER A 104 -32.50 -4.75 -7.98
N GLN A 105 -31.99 -5.89 -8.45
CA GLN A 105 -32.71 -7.16 -8.47
C GLN A 105 -33.10 -7.64 -7.06
N ALA A 106 -32.20 -7.54 -6.09
CA ALA A 106 -32.49 -7.89 -4.69
C ALA A 106 -33.59 -7.00 -4.09
N ARG A 107 -33.54 -5.68 -4.33
CA ARG A 107 -34.61 -4.74 -3.91
C ARG A 107 -35.95 -5.06 -4.56
N ALA A 108 -35.96 -5.33 -5.86
CA ALA A 108 -37.19 -5.72 -6.58
C ALA A 108 -37.76 -7.04 -6.04
N LYS A 109 -36.91 -8.01 -5.68
CA LYS A 109 -37.32 -9.27 -5.07
C LYS A 109 -37.90 -9.09 -3.67
N LEU A 110 -37.26 -8.26 -2.83
CA LEU A 110 -37.77 -7.89 -1.51
C LEU A 110 -39.13 -7.19 -1.61
N ALA A 111 -39.25 -6.17 -2.48
CA ALA A 111 -40.51 -5.46 -2.71
C ALA A 111 -41.62 -6.41 -3.22
N SER A 112 -41.30 -7.35 -4.12
CA SER A 112 -42.24 -8.37 -4.58
C SER A 112 -42.67 -9.36 -3.49
N ILE A 113 -41.86 -9.60 -2.46
CA ILE A 113 -42.22 -10.46 -1.33
C ILE A 113 -43.06 -9.66 -0.31
N GLN A 114 -42.68 -8.42 -0.04
CA GLN A 114 -43.44 -7.50 0.83
C GLN A 114 -44.83 -7.18 0.27
N ALA A 115 -44.97 -7.05 -1.05
CA ALA A 115 -46.26 -6.87 -1.71
C ALA A 115 -47.20 -8.09 -1.60
N GLY A 116 -46.70 -9.26 -1.21
CA GLY A 116 -47.51 -10.45 -0.95
C GLY A 116 -48.10 -11.10 -2.20
N ALA A 117 -49.26 -11.75 -2.04
CA ALA A 117 -50.03 -12.32 -3.14
C ALA A 117 -50.66 -11.21 -4.00
N ARG A 118 -50.82 -11.44 -5.31
CA ARG A 118 -51.43 -10.43 -6.19
C ARG A 118 -52.94 -10.37 -5.93
N ALA A 119 -53.55 -9.23 -6.27
CA ALA A 119 -55.00 -9.06 -6.19
C ALA A 119 -55.76 -10.15 -6.98
N ASP A 120 -55.23 -10.57 -8.13
CA ASP A 120 -55.80 -11.66 -8.94
C ASP A 120 -55.74 -13.02 -8.22
N ASP A 121 -54.62 -13.32 -7.53
CA ASP A 121 -54.44 -14.55 -6.75
C ASP A 121 -55.40 -14.59 -5.55
N ILE A 122 -55.59 -13.44 -4.89
CA ILE A 122 -56.52 -13.26 -3.77
C ILE A 122 -57.96 -13.45 -4.27
N ALA A 123 -58.36 -12.79 -5.36
CA ALA A 123 -59.70 -12.94 -5.93
C ALA A 123 -60.00 -14.38 -6.38
N ALA A 124 -59.02 -15.10 -6.94
CA ALA A 124 -59.16 -16.52 -7.27
C ALA A 124 -59.30 -17.41 -6.02
N ALA A 125 -58.59 -17.09 -4.93
CA ALA A 125 -58.71 -17.79 -3.66
C ALA A 125 -60.06 -17.52 -2.97
N GLU A 126 -60.56 -16.29 -2.99
CA GLU A 126 -61.91 -15.91 -2.53
C GLU A 126 -63.01 -16.62 -3.33
N ALA A 127 -62.89 -16.67 -4.66
CA ALA A 127 -63.82 -17.42 -5.51
C ALA A 127 -63.84 -18.93 -5.16
N THR A 128 -62.67 -19.52 -4.91
CA THR A 128 -62.52 -20.92 -4.48
C THR A 128 -63.14 -21.16 -3.10
N LEU A 129 -62.94 -20.22 -2.17
CA LEU A 129 -63.53 -20.26 -0.83
C LEU A 129 -65.07 -20.20 -0.89
N ASN A 130 -65.62 -19.28 -1.69
CA ASN A 130 -67.07 -19.18 -1.93
C ASN A 130 -67.65 -20.48 -2.53
N GLN A 131 -66.95 -21.11 -3.48
CA GLN A 131 -67.34 -22.42 -4.02
C GLN A 131 -67.34 -23.53 -2.94
N GLN A 132 -66.31 -23.59 -2.11
CA GLN A 132 -66.25 -24.54 -0.98
C GLN A 132 -67.35 -24.29 0.06
N GLN A 133 -67.72 -23.03 0.29
CA GLN A 133 -68.75 -22.64 1.25
C GLN A 133 -70.15 -22.96 0.73
N ALA A 134 -70.42 -22.74 -0.55
CA ALA A 134 -71.63 -23.21 -1.23
C ALA A 134 -71.72 -24.76 -1.22
N LYS A 135 -70.59 -25.46 -1.44
CA LYS A 135 -70.53 -26.92 -1.37
C LYS A 135 -70.86 -27.43 0.04
N LEU A 136 -70.29 -26.80 1.08
CA LEU A 136 -70.60 -27.13 2.48
C LEU A 136 -72.10 -26.92 2.78
N ALA A 137 -72.68 -25.77 2.40
CA ALA A 137 -74.10 -25.50 2.60
C ALA A 137 -75.01 -26.54 1.92
N SER A 138 -74.66 -26.98 0.70
CA SER A 138 -75.41 -28.05 0.01
C SER A 138 -75.35 -29.39 0.77
N LEU A 139 -74.19 -29.73 1.35
CA LEU A 139 -74.00 -30.95 2.13
C LEU A 139 -74.63 -30.89 3.52
N GLN A 140 -74.73 -29.70 4.14
CA GLN A 140 -75.44 -29.54 5.41
C GLN A 140 -76.94 -29.82 5.28
N ASN A 141 -77.52 -29.57 4.11
CA ASN A 141 -78.95 -29.79 3.86
C ASN A 141 -79.29 -31.23 3.39
N GLN A 142 -78.34 -31.96 2.79
CA GLN A 142 -78.62 -33.23 2.08
C GLN A 142 -77.53 -34.32 2.19
N GLY A 143 -76.38 -34.03 2.82
CA GLY A 143 -75.21 -34.91 2.88
C GLY A 143 -75.12 -35.75 4.16
N ARG A 144 -74.19 -36.71 4.18
CA ARG A 144 -73.91 -37.51 5.38
C ARG A 144 -73.03 -36.70 6.36
N PRO A 145 -73.06 -36.99 7.67
CA PRO A 145 -72.21 -36.32 8.66
C PRO A 145 -70.72 -36.35 8.30
N GLU A 146 -70.25 -37.45 7.69
CA GLU A 146 -68.87 -37.63 7.24
C GLU A 146 -68.51 -36.68 6.10
N ASP A 147 -69.43 -36.49 5.13
CA ASP A 147 -69.26 -35.59 3.99
C ASP A 147 -69.23 -34.12 4.44
N VAL A 148 -70.10 -33.76 5.39
CA VAL A 148 -70.12 -32.42 6.02
C VAL A 148 -68.80 -32.14 6.74
N ARG A 149 -68.29 -33.11 7.53
CA ARG A 149 -66.99 -32.98 8.22
C ARG A 149 -65.82 -32.83 7.24
N ALA A 150 -65.84 -33.57 6.14
CA ALA A 150 -64.83 -33.45 5.09
C ALA A 150 -64.90 -32.08 4.39
N ALA A 151 -66.10 -31.58 4.09
CA ALA A 151 -66.29 -30.26 3.49
C ALA A 151 -65.90 -29.10 4.43
N GLN A 152 -66.17 -29.23 5.74
CA GLN A 152 -65.69 -28.30 6.76
C GLN A 152 -64.16 -28.25 6.81
N ALA A 153 -63.49 -29.40 6.81
CA ALA A 153 -62.02 -29.47 6.78
C ALA A 153 -61.44 -28.85 5.50
N ALA A 154 -62.06 -29.08 4.34
CA ALA A 154 -61.66 -28.46 3.08
C ALA A 154 -61.84 -26.94 3.08
N LEU A 155 -62.95 -26.44 3.64
CA LEU A 155 -63.21 -25.00 3.78
C LEU A 155 -62.19 -24.34 4.74
N ALA A 156 -61.93 -24.95 5.89
CA ALA A 156 -60.93 -24.47 6.85
C ALA A 156 -59.52 -24.42 6.22
N ALA A 157 -59.16 -25.40 5.37
CA ALA A 157 -57.90 -25.40 4.64
C ALA A 157 -57.80 -24.26 3.61
N GLN A 158 -58.88 -23.95 2.88
CA GLN A 158 -58.88 -22.80 1.95
C GLN A 158 -58.91 -21.45 2.68
N GLN A 159 -59.61 -21.35 3.82
CA GLN A 159 -59.55 -20.18 4.70
C GLN A 159 -58.11 -19.95 5.18
N ALA A 160 -57.45 -20.95 5.76
CA ALA A 160 -56.06 -20.86 6.19
C ALA A 160 -55.10 -20.47 5.06
N LYS A 161 -55.35 -20.95 3.83
CA LYS A 161 -54.57 -20.61 2.64
C LYS A 161 -54.78 -19.16 2.19
N LEU A 162 -56.02 -18.64 2.22
CA LEU A 162 -56.32 -17.23 1.93
C LEU A 162 -55.71 -16.32 3.00
N ASP A 163 -55.86 -16.68 4.27
CA ASP A 163 -55.21 -16.04 5.43
C ASP A 163 -53.68 -15.94 5.26
N GLN A 164 -53.04 -16.99 4.76
CA GLN A 164 -51.62 -17.03 4.47
C GLN A 164 -51.24 -16.09 3.31
N MET A 165 -52.11 -15.89 2.32
CA MET A 165 -51.90 -14.92 1.24
C MET A 165 -52.08 -13.47 1.72
N LEU A 166 -53.11 -13.22 2.54
CA LEU A 166 -53.45 -11.90 3.08
C LEU A 166 -52.42 -11.37 4.10
N ARG A 167 -51.76 -12.26 4.85
CA ARG A 167 -50.66 -11.88 5.78
C ARG A 167 -49.38 -11.43 5.08
N GLY A 168 -49.33 -11.42 3.74
CA GLY A 168 -48.18 -11.00 2.96
C GLY A 168 -47.04 -12.02 2.95
N GLY A 169 -45.89 -11.63 2.39
CA GLY A 169 -44.70 -12.48 2.39
C GLY A 169 -44.33 -12.91 3.80
N ARG A 170 -44.28 -14.23 4.04
CA ARG A 170 -43.95 -14.83 5.33
C ARG A 170 -42.72 -14.15 5.95
N PRO A 171 -42.67 -13.88 7.27
CA PRO A 171 -41.58 -13.11 7.87
C PRO A 171 -40.20 -13.72 7.59
N GLU A 172 -40.09 -15.04 7.50
CA GLU A 172 -38.85 -15.74 7.11
C GLU A 172 -38.42 -15.43 5.67
N SER A 173 -39.37 -15.26 4.75
CA SER A 173 -39.09 -14.90 3.35
C SER A 173 -38.75 -13.42 3.17
N VAL A 174 -39.29 -12.53 4.01
CA VAL A 174 -38.88 -11.13 4.07
C VAL A 174 -37.47 -11.03 4.63
N GLN A 175 -37.17 -11.73 5.73
CA GLN A 175 -35.82 -11.78 6.30
C GLN A 175 -34.80 -12.32 5.30
N GLN A 176 -35.07 -13.46 4.65
CA GLN A 176 -34.17 -14.03 3.65
C GLN A 176 -33.91 -13.07 2.47
N ALA A 177 -34.91 -12.29 2.06
CA ALA A 177 -34.74 -11.29 1.02
C ALA A 177 -33.98 -10.04 1.50
N GLN A 178 -34.10 -9.69 2.78
CA GLN A 178 -33.31 -8.65 3.44
C GLN A 178 -31.84 -9.06 3.53
N ASP A 179 -31.55 -10.28 4.00
CA ASP A 179 -30.19 -10.84 4.08
C ASP A 179 -29.51 -10.88 2.69
N ALA A 180 -30.28 -11.21 1.64
CA ALA A 180 -29.81 -11.19 0.26
C ALA A 180 -29.54 -9.77 -0.26
N LEU A 181 -30.37 -8.80 0.11
CA LEU A 181 -30.14 -7.38 -0.19
C LEU A 181 -28.90 -6.84 0.52
N ASP A 182 -28.70 -7.18 1.79
CA ASP A 182 -27.55 -6.74 2.58
C ASP A 182 -26.25 -7.39 2.08
N SER A 183 -26.31 -8.65 1.66
CA SER A 183 -25.22 -9.33 0.95
C SER A 183 -24.89 -8.66 -0.39
N ALA A 184 -25.89 -8.25 -1.17
CA ALA A 184 -25.70 -7.52 -2.42
C ALA A 184 -25.11 -6.10 -2.18
N ASN A 185 -25.57 -5.39 -1.14
CA ASN A 185 -25.02 -4.10 -0.72
C ASN A 185 -23.56 -4.25 -0.25
N ALA A 186 -23.23 -5.31 0.50
CA ALA A 186 -21.85 -5.61 0.90
C ALA A 186 -20.97 -5.96 -0.31
N LYS A 187 -21.50 -6.66 -1.33
CA LYS A 187 -20.79 -6.92 -2.59
C LYS A 187 -20.58 -5.65 -3.41
N LEU A 188 -21.56 -4.74 -3.46
CA LEU A 188 -21.40 -3.43 -4.09
C LEU A 188 -20.36 -2.58 -3.34
N ALA A 189 -20.44 -2.53 -2.01
CA ALA A 189 -19.49 -1.79 -1.19
C ALA A 189 -18.06 -2.34 -1.31
N THR A 190 -17.87 -3.67 -1.38
CA THR A 190 -16.55 -4.28 -1.66
C THR A 190 -16.12 -4.15 -3.12
N THR A 191 -17.03 -3.93 -4.07
CA THR A 191 -16.67 -3.60 -5.46
C THR A 191 -16.19 -2.15 -5.58
N GLN A 192 -16.93 -1.21 -4.97
CA GLN A 192 -16.56 0.21 -4.91
C GLN A 192 -15.30 0.43 -4.10
N LYS A 193 -15.21 -0.18 -2.90
CA LYS A 193 -13.98 -0.19 -2.11
C LYS A 193 -12.88 -0.95 -2.83
N GLY A 194 -13.16 -2.04 -3.54
CA GLY A 194 -12.20 -2.82 -4.35
C GLY A 194 -11.53 -1.96 -5.43
N ALA A 195 -12.31 -1.16 -6.15
CA ALA A 195 -11.80 -0.12 -7.06
C ALA A 195 -11.02 1.01 -6.35
N THR A 196 -10.96 0.98 -5.02
CA THR A 196 -10.17 1.86 -4.14
C THR A 196 -9.14 1.07 -3.28
N GLU A 197 -9.13 -0.27 -3.32
CA GLU A 197 -8.50 -1.12 -2.28
C GLU A 197 -7.04 -1.38 -2.55
N ASP A 198 -6.65 -1.30 -3.83
CA ASP A 198 -5.27 -1.16 -4.27
C ASP A 198 -4.53 -0.10 -3.43
N VAL A 199 -5.20 0.95 -2.95
CA VAL A 199 -4.62 1.92 -2.01
C VAL A 199 -4.48 1.29 -0.61
N ARG A 200 -5.59 0.87 0.03
CA ARG A 200 -5.59 0.46 1.45
C ARG A 200 -4.86 -0.85 1.76
N GLN A 201 -4.83 -1.84 0.88
CA GLN A 201 -4.20 -3.11 1.20
C GLN A 201 -2.66 -3.02 1.18
N ALA A 202 -2.10 -2.12 0.35
CA ALA A 202 -0.68 -1.77 0.38
C ALA A 202 -0.31 -1.01 1.65
N ASP A 203 -1.12 -0.03 2.05
CA ASP A 203 -0.89 0.76 3.26
C ASP A 203 -0.99 -0.11 4.53
N GLN A 204 -1.94 -1.05 4.57
CA GLN A 204 -2.10 -1.96 5.71
C GLN A 204 -0.88 -2.88 5.88
N SER A 205 -0.34 -3.45 4.81
CA SER A 205 0.88 -4.27 4.89
C SER A 205 2.11 -3.46 5.29
N ALA A 206 2.23 -2.20 4.87
CA ALA A 206 3.30 -1.30 5.31
C ALA A 206 3.17 -0.93 6.80
N VAL A 207 1.97 -0.56 7.25
CA VAL A 207 1.70 -0.23 8.66
C VAL A 207 1.88 -1.45 9.57
N ASP A 208 1.58 -2.65 9.10
CA ASP A 208 1.80 -3.88 9.88
C ASP A 208 3.28 -4.29 9.88
N SER A 209 4.06 -4.02 8.83
CA SER A 209 5.53 -4.16 8.88
C SER A 209 6.18 -3.11 9.78
N ASP A 210 5.69 -1.87 9.78
CA ASP A 210 6.22 -0.79 10.62
C ASP A 210 5.91 -1.04 12.11
N LYS A 211 4.73 -1.58 12.43
CA LYS A 211 4.41 -2.07 13.78
C LYS A 211 5.26 -3.27 14.19
N ALA A 212 5.54 -4.21 13.28
CA ALA A 212 6.43 -5.32 13.57
C ALA A 212 7.88 -4.83 13.81
N ALA A 213 8.34 -3.86 13.03
CA ALA A 213 9.63 -3.21 13.22
C ALA A 213 9.70 -2.47 14.57
N LEU A 214 8.70 -1.63 14.89
CA LEU A 214 8.59 -0.93 16.18
C LEU A 214 8.53 -1.91 17.36
N ALA A 215 7.69 -2.94 17.29
CA ALA A 215 7.62 -3.96 18.35
C ALA A 215 8.96 -4.71 18.52
N SER A 216 9.69 -4.97 17.42
CA SER A 216 11.02 -5.58 17.49
C SER A 216 12.08 -4.61 18.05
N ALA A 217 11.97 -3.32 17.79
CA ALA A 217 12.85 -2.28 18.32
C ALA A 217 12.59 -1.99 19.80
N GLU A 218 11.32 -1.96 20.23
CA GLU A 218 10.91 -1.87 21.63
C GLU A 218 11.34 -3.12 22.41
N ALA A 219 11.20 -4.31 21.84
CA ALA A 219 11.71 -5.56 22.42
C ALA A 219 13.24 -5.57 22.51
N ALA A 220 13.96 -5.07 21.50
CA ALA A 220 15.41 -4.91 21.53
C ALA A 220 15.84 -3.89 22.59
N TYR A 221 15.14 -2.76 22.71
CA TYR A 221 15.42 -1.74 23.74
C TYR A 221 15.15 -2.26 25.16
N ALA A 222 14.07 -3.01 25.35
CA ALA A 222 13.78 -3.71 26.61
C ALA A 222 14.86 -4.77 26.94
N ALA A 223 15.35 -5.51 25.94
CA ALA A 223 16.44 -6.48 26.09
C ALA A 223 17.83 -5.85 26.31
N LEU A 224 18.02 -4.59 25.92
CA LEU A 224 19.23 -3.80 26.24
C LEU A 224 19.25 -3.32 27.70
N GLY A 225 18.15 -3.49 28.45
CA GLY A 225 18.02 -3.25 29.88
C GLY A 225 18.77 -4.23 30.80
N GLY A 226 19.91 -4.78 30.38
CA GLY A 226 20.80 -5.56 31.27
C GLY A 226 21.56 -6.71 30.61
N THR A 227 22.85 -6.47 30.32
CA THR A 227 23.96 -7.45 30.37
C THR A 227 23.79 -8.83 29.68
N ASN A 228 24.49 -9.05 28.56
CA ASN A 228 25.55 -10.08 28.46
C ASN A 228 26.19 -10.16 27.06
N ALA A 229 27.49 -10.49 27.00
CA ALA A 229 28.26 -10.58 25.75
C ALA A 229 27.75 -11.67 24.77
N ALA A 230 27.08 -12.71 25.28
CA ALA A 230 26.42 -13.72 24.45
C ALA A 230 25.31 -13.12 23.55
N ASN A 231 24.63 -12.06 24.01
CA ASN A 231 23.61 -11.39 23.22
C ASN A 231 24.22 -10.58 22.07
N LEU A 232 25.45 -10.07 22.23
CA LEU A 232 26.18 -9.40 21.15
C LEU A 232 26.54 -10.40 20.03
N GLN A 233 27.02 -11.60 20.39
CA GLN A 233 27.34 -12.66 19.42
C GLN A 233 26.09 -13.13 18.64
N ASN A 234 24.96 -13.29 19.33
CA ASN A 234 23.69 -13.65 18.71
C ASN A 234 23.13 -12.51 17.83
N ALA A 235 23.22 -11.26 18.28
CA ALA A 235 22.86 -10.09 17.48
C ALA A 235 23.74 -9.98 16.22
N GLN A 236 25.05 -10.24 16.33
CA GLN A 236 25.96 -10.28 15.18
C GLN A 236 25.53 -11.36 14.17
N THR A 237 25.21 -12.57 14.65
CA THR A 237 24.77 -13.69 13.80
C THR A 237 23.41 -13.42 13.15
N GLN A 238 22.51 -12.70 13.83
CA GLN A 238 21.23 -12.24 13.26
C GLN A 238 21.44 -11.11 12.23
N LEU A 239 22.41 -10.21 12.45
CA LEU A 239 22.79 -9.19 11.48
C LEU A 239 23.41 -9.81 10.22
N ASP A 240 24.29 -10.81 10.39
CA ASP A 240 24.95 -11.52 9.28
C ASP A 240 23.93 -12.32 8.44
N THR A 241 22.95 -12.96 9.07
CA THR A 241 21.87 -13.67 8.37
C THR A 241 20.87 -12.73 7.71
N ALA A 242 20.57 -11.57 8.31
CA ALA A 242 19.79 -10.51 7.66
C ALA A 242 20.54 -9.91 6.46
N GLN A 243 21.86 -9.71 6.56
CA GLN A 243 22.67 -9.23 5.44
C GLN A 243 22.75 -10.27 4.32
N ALA A 244 22.81 -11.57 4.65
CA ALA A 244 22.77 -12.66 3.68
C ALA A 244 21.42 -12.76 2.94
N SER A 245 20.30 -12.54 3.62
CA SER A 245 18.98 -12.53 2.97
C SER A 245 18.79 -11.28 2.08
N VAL A 246 19.25 -10.11 2.53
CA VAL A 246 19.30 -8.88 1.71
C VAL A 246 20.15 -9.09 0.46
N ASN A 247 21.36 -9.65 0.59
CA ASN A 247 22.23 -9.92 -0.56
C ASN A 247 21.61 -10.94 -1.53
N THR A 248 20.87 -11.93 -1.04
CA THR A 248 20.16 -12.93 -1.85
C THR A 248 18.99 -12.29 -2.62
N ALA A 249 18.20 -11.44 -1.96
CA ALA A 249 17.14 -10.66 -2.60
C ALA A 249 17.71 -9.72 -3.68
N GLN A 250 18.84 -9.05 -3.40
CA GLN A 250 19.53 -8.18 -4.36
C GLN A 250 20.04 -8.95 -5.58
N ALA A 251 20.51 -10.19 -5.41
CA ALA A 251 20.95 -11.06 -6.50
C ALA A 251 19.77 -11.54 -7.38
N GLN A 252 18.59 -11.78 -6.78
CA GLN A 252 17.36 -12.08 -7.54
C GLN A 252 16.86 -10.86 -8.32
N ILE A 253 16.96 -9.65 -7.76
CA ILE A 253 16.60 -8.38 -8.43
C ILE A 253 17.55 -8.06 -9.60
N SER A 254 18.79 -8.54 -9.58
CA SER A 254 19.79 -8.30 -10.64
C SER A 254 19.91 -9.44 -11.67
N SER A 255 19.04 -10.45 -11.59
CA SER A 255 18.92 -11.56 -12.55
C SER A 255 17.54 -11.66 -13.21
N ALA A 256 16.72 -10.61 -13.08
CA ALA A 256 15.42 -10.41 -13.71
C ALA A 256 15.40 -9.07 -14.48
#